data_AF-A0A1N6U825-F1
#
_entry.id   AF-A0A1N6U825-F1
#
_cell.length_a   1.000
_cell.length_b   1.000
_cell.length_c   1.000
_cell.angle_alpha   90.00
_cell.angle_beta   90.00
_cell.angle_gamma   90.00
#
_symmetry.space_group_name_H-M   'P 1'
#
loop_
_entity.id
_entity.type
_entity.pdbx_description
1 polymer ?
#
loop_
_entity_poly.entity_id
_entity_poly.type
_entity_poly.pdbx_seq_one_letter_code
_entity_poly.pdbx_strand_id
1 'polypeptide(L)'
;MKYKIVENSPFARIARLVLKSSNVAMVLGRTIHLSGVKRDSFLRDKGWVAHELCHIRQFQEHGYLRFLWLYLRESMRVGYYNNKYEVEARIAGLKGEIDLPVAQKADSSIKPTELPLPVDIRKES
;
A
#
# COMPACT_ATOMS: atom_id res chain seq x y z
N MET A 1 -3.25 3.85 -18.73
CA MET A 1 -4.33 3.66 -17.73
C MET A 1 -4.77 5.02 -17.21
N LYS A 2 -6.09 5.30 -17.16
CA LYS A 2 -6.65 6.54 -16.59
C LYS A 2 -6.98 6.28 -15.12
N TYR A 3 -6.25 6.90 -14.19
CA TYR A 3 -6.51 6.84 -12.74
C TYR A 3 -6.79 8.24 -12.19
N LYS A 4 -7.63 8.33 -11.17
CA LYS A 4 -7.93 9.59 -10.46
C LYS A 4 -7.30 9.56 -9.08
N ILE A 5 -6.71 10.65 -8.64
CA ILE A 5 -6.20 10.80 -7.27
C ILE A 5 -7.10 11.80 -6.57
N VAL A 6 -7.67 11.40 -5.44
CA VAL A 6 -8.55 12.23 -4.61
C VAL A 6 -7.94 12.33 -3.22
N GLU A 7 -7.61 13.54 -2.82
CA GLU A 7 -7.11 13.82 -1.47
C GLU A 7 -8.28 14.03 -0.49
N ASN A 8 -8.08 13.67 0.79
CA ASN A 8 -9.05 13.91 1.88
C ASN A 8 -10.45 13.30 1.68
N SER A 9 -10.51 12.12 1.06
CA SER A 9 -11.79 11.41 0.92
C SER A 9 -12.28 10.81 2.26
N PRO A 10 -13.60 10.76 2.52
CA PRO A 10 -14.16 10.13 3.72
C PRO A 10 -13.75 8.65 3.88
N PHE A 11 -13.58 7.92 2.78
CA PHE A 11 -13.04 6.56 2.81
C PHE A 11 -11.59 6.51 3.30
N ALA A 12 -10.78 7.48 2.90
CA ALA A 12 -9.40 7.61 3.33
C ALA A 12 -9.30 7.93 4.84
N ARG A 13 -10.30 8.62 5.42
CA ARG A 13 -10.40 8.83 6.87
C ARG A 13 -10.69 7.54 7.63
N ILE A 14 -11.56 6.68 7.10
CA ILE A 14 -11.84 5.36 7.71
C ILE A 14 -10.58 4.50 7.63
N ALA A 15 -9.90 4.48 6.48
CA ALA A 15 -8.63 3.77 6.31
C ALA A 15 -7.57 4.22 7.32
N ARG A 16 -7.46 5.53 7.59
CA ARG A 16 -6.56 6.10 8.61
C ARG A 16 -6.86 5.56 10.02
N LEU A 17 -8.14 5.42 10.37
CA LEU A 17 -8.54 4.86 11.66
C LEU A 17 -8.19 3.37 11.78
N VAL A 18 -8.32 2.63 10.68
CA VAL A 18 -8.03 1.18 10.63
C VAL A 18 -6.52 0.90 10.63
N LEU A 19 -5.74 1.67 9.87
CA LEU A 19 -4.29 1.47 9.73
C LEU A 19 -3.47 2.18 10.81
N LYS A 20 -4.07 3.07 11.62
CA LYS A 20 -3.40 3.92 12.64
C LYS A 20 -2.19 4.72 12.12
N SER A 21 -2.01 4.83 10.81
CA SER A 21 -0.90 5.54 10.18
C SER A 21 -1.33 6.95 9.75
N SER A 22 -0.44 7.93 9.90
CA SER A 22 -0.72 9.32 9.52
C SER A 22 -0.86 9.52 8.00
N ASN A 23 -0.17 8.69 7.21
CA ASN A 23 -0.15 8.73 5.77
C ASN A 23 -0.72 7.42 5.22
N VAL A 24 -1.82 7.49 4.48
CA VAL A 24 -2.50 6.32 3.93
C VAL A 24 -2.88 6.60 2.48
N ALA A 25 -2.59 5.64 1.61
CA ALA A 25 -3.14 5.56 0.28
C ALA A 25 -4.05 4.33 0.21
N MET A 26 -5.18 4.48 -0.48
CA MET A 26 -6.14 3.40 -0.67
C MET A 26 -6.69 3.46 -2.08
N VAL A 27 -6.63 2.34 -2.78
CA VAL A 27 -7.27 2.21 -4.08
C VAL A 27 -8.70 1.70 -3.94
N LEU A 28 -9.62 2.42 -4.56
CA LEU A 28 -10.99 1.98 -4.79
C LEU A 28 -11.26 1.97 -6.30
N GLY A 29 -11.13 0.78 -6.89
CA GLY A 29 -11.33 0.56 -8.32
C GLY A 29 -10.28 1.21 -9.19
N ARG A 30 -10.52 2.46 -9.60
CA ARG A 30 -9.62 3.25 -10.47
C ARG A 30 -9.19 4.57 -9.81
N THR A 31 -9.65 4.79 -8.59
CA THR A 31 -9.43 6.02 -7.84
C THR A 31 -8.52 5.72 -6.66
N ILE A 32 -7.45 6.49 -6.54
CA ILE A 32 -6.52 6.45 -5.42
C ILE A 32 -6.98 7.53 -4.45
N HIS A 33 -7.35 7.12 -3.25
CA HIS A 33 -7.78 7.97 -2.16
C HIS A 33 -6.60 8.18 -1.21
N LEU A 34 -6.12 9.41 -1.11
CA LEU A 34 -5.01 9.77 -0.23
C LEU A 34 -5.54 10.39 1.07
N SER A 35 -4.98 9.99 2.21
CA SER A 35 -5.19 10.59 3.52
C SER A 35 -3.85 10.99 4.14
N GLY A 36 -3.71 12.25 4.54
CA GLY A 36 -2.50 12.76 5.20
C GLY A 36 -1.28 12.96 4.30
N VAL A 37 -1.32 12.51 3.05
CA VAL A 37 -0.26 12.73 2.05
C VAL A 37 -0.78 13.55 0.87
N LYS A 38 0.05 14.48 0.38
CA LYS A 38 -0.21 15.26 -0.84
C LYS A 38 0.10 14.44 -2.08
N ARG A 39 -0.62 14.71 -3.17
CA ARG A 39 -0.37 14.08 -4.46
C ARG A 39 1.08 14.19 -4.93
N ASP A 40 1.73 15.35 -4.77
CA ASP A 40 3.11 15.54 -5.20
C ASP A 40 4.10 14.63 -4.45
N SER A 41 3.92 14.50 -3.12
CA SER A 41 4.74 13.60 -2.31
C SER A 41 4.52 12.14 -2.70
N PHE A 42 3.27 11.75 -2.95
CA PHE A 42 2.94 10.41 -3.42
C PHE A 42 3.57 10.13 -4.80
N LEU A 43 3.46 11.05 -5.76
CA LEU A 43 4.03 10.88 -7.11
C LEU A 43 5.55 10.86 -7.13
N ARG A 44 6.20 11.48 -6.14
CA ARG A 44 7.65 11.45 -5.97
C ARG A 44 8.15 10.05 -5.56
N ASP A 45 7.30 9.29 -4.88
CA ASP A 45 7.59 7.95 -4.39
C ASP A 45 7.11 6.90 -5.40
N LYS A 46 7.98 6.57 -6.36
CA LYS A 46 7.63 5.64 -7.45
C LYS A 46 7.29 4.24 -6.95
N GLY A 47 7.91 3.80 -5.85
CA GLY A 47 7.60 2.51 -5.24
C GLY A 47 6.18 2.50 -4.68
N TRP A 48 5.80 3.57 -3.98
CA TRP A 48 4.44 3.71 -3.49
C TRP A 48 3.41 3.81 -4.64
N VAL A 49 3.72 4.56 -5.69
CA VAL A 49 2.85 4.65 -6.89
C VAL A 49 2.68 3.29 -7.56
N ALA A 50 3.75 2.50 -7.68
CA ALA A 50 3.71 1.16 -8.27
C ALA A 50 2.88 0.18 -7.41
N HIS A 51 2.96 0.31 -6.09
CA HIS A 51 2.13 -0.45 -5.14
C HIS A 51 0.63 -0.17 -5.38
N GLU A 52 0.21 1.09 -5.39
CA GLU A 52 -1.20 1.46 -5.63
C GLU A 52 -1.65 1.06 -7.06
N LEU A 53 -0.79 1.20 -8.06
CA LEU A 53 -1.08 0.75 -9.43
C LEU A 53 -1.33 -0.75 -9.51
N CYS A 54 -0.62 -1.56 -8.71
CA CYS A 54 -0.86 -2.99 -8.59
C CYS A 54 -2.30 -3.25 -8.11
N HIS A 55 -2.75 -2.55 -7.06
CA HIS A 55 -4.13 -2.67 -6.62
C HIS A 55 -5.15 -2.23 -7.68
N ILE A 56 -4.90 -1.14 -8.43
CA ILE A 56 -5.78 -0.75 -9.55
C ILE A 56 -5.88 -1.88 -10.57
N ARG A 57 -4.77 -2.54 -10.90
CA ARG A 57 -4.76 -3.67 -11.81
C ARG A 57 -5.54 -4.85 -11.25
N GLN A 58 -5.31 -5.23 -9.98
CA GLN A 58 -6.06 -6.31 -9.32
C GLN A 58 -7.57 -6.03 -9.29
N PHE A 59 -7.96 -4.78 -9.02
CA PHE A 59 -9.34 -4.32 -9.08
C PHE A 59 -9.93 -4.39 -10.50
N GLN A 60 -9.14 -4.13 -11.54
CA GLN A 60 -9.57 -4.28 -12.93
C GLN A 60 -9.70 -5.74 -13.34
N GLU A 61 -8.77 -6.61 -12.91
CA GLU A 61 -8.77 -8.04 -13.23
C GLU A 61 -9.89 -8.80 -12.52
N HIS A 62 -10.14 -8.50 -11.23
CA HIS A 62 -11.12 -9.22 -10.41
C HIS A 62 -12.48 -8.51 -10.32
N GLY A 63 -12.54 -7.20 -10.60
CA GLY A 63 -13.73 -6.36 -10.45
C GLY A 63 -13.88 -5.76 -9.05
N TYR A 64 -14.57 -4.62 -8.95
CA TYR A 64 -14.63 -3.77 -7.76
C TYR A 64 -15.07 -4.48 -6.48
N LEU A 65 -16.30 -5.00 -6.45
CA LEU A 65 -16.88 -5.62 -5.24
C LEU A 65 -16.29 -7.01 -4.98
N ARG A 66 -16.00 -7.75 -6.06
CA ARG A 66 -15.45 -9.10 -5.97
C ARG A 66 -14.05 -9.11 -5.40
N PHE A 67 -13.18 -8.19 -5.83
CA PHE A 67 -11.85 -8.05 -5.26
C PHE A 67 -11.91 -7.70 -3.78
N LEU A 68 -12.73 -6.72 -3.39
CA LEU A 68 -12.83 -6.30 -2.00
C LEU A 68 -13.30 -7.45 -1.09
N TRP A 69 -14.25 -8.27 -1.57
CA TRP A 69 -14.70 -9.45 -0.84
C TRP A 69 -13.63 -10.54 -0.75
N LEU A 70 -12.93 -10.84 -1.85
CA LEU A 70 -11.82 -11.79 -1.86
C LEU A 70 -10.70 -11.35 -0.93
N TYR A 71 -10.34 -10.07 -1.00
CA TYR A 71 -9.32 -9.44 -0.18
C TYR A 71 -9.68 -9.50 1.30
N LEU A 72 -10.91 -9.14 1.66
CA LEU A 72 -11.37 -9.20 3.06
C LEU A 72 -11.43 -10.65 3.56
N ARG A 73 -11.96 -11.58 2.76
CA ARG A 73 -12.03 -12.99 3.12
C ARG A 73 -10.65 -13.60 3.33
N GLU A 74 -9.71 -13.27 2.45
CA GLU A 74 -8.33 -13.74 2.55
C GLU A 74 -7.63 -13.10 3.75
N SER A 75 -7.79 -11.79 3.95
CA SER A 75 -7.26 -11.09 5.12
C SER A 75 -7.81 -11.63 6.44
N MET A 76 -9.09 -12.04 6.50
CA MET A 76 -9.64 -12.71 7.69
C MET A 76 -9.07 -14.11 7.90
N ARG A 77 -8.64 -14.79 6.84
CA ARG A 77 -8.15 -16.18 6.90
C ARG A 77 -6.65 -16.26 7.20
N VAL A 78 -5.84 -15.42 6.57
CA VAL A 78 -4.35 -15.43 6.66
C VAL A 78 -3.77 -14.17 7.30
N GLY A 79 -4.58 -13.15 7.55
CA GLY A 79 -4.14 -11.85 8.03
C GLY A 79 -3.79 -10.88 6.90
N TYR A 80 -3.70 -9.59 7.25
CA TYR A 80 -3.35 -8.51 6.33
C TYR A 80 -1.94 -8.70 5.71
N TYR A 81 -0.94 -9.04 6.52
CA TYR A 81 0.45 -9.14 6.07
C TYR A 81 0.72 -10.30 5.10
N ASN A 82 -0.03 -11.38 5.23
CA ASN A 82 0.16 -12.61 4.46
C ASN A 82 -0.85 -12.74 3.30
N ASN A 83 -1.63 -11.67 3.07
CA ASN A 83 -2.54 -11.60 1.94
C ASN A 83 -1.72 -11.53 0.64
N LYS A 84 -1.97 -12.45 -0.30
CA LYS A 84 -1.20 -12.53 -1.56
C LYS A 84 -1.28 -11.23 -2.37
N TYR A 85 -2.41 -10.52 -2.27
CA TYR A 85 -2.62 -9.27 -2.98
C TYR A 85 -1.70 -8.15 -2.46
N GLU A 86 -1.48 -8.10 -1.14
CA GLU A 86 -0.53 -7.17 -0.50
C GLU A 86 0.92 -7.53 -0.82
N VAL A 87 1.23 -8.84 -0.88
CA VAL A 87 2.58 -9.31 -1.24
C VAL A 87 2.92 -8.93 -2.68
N GLU A 88 2.00 -9.13 -3.62
CA GLU A 88 2.16 -8.70 -5.01
C GLU A 88 2.37 -7.18 -5.11
N ALA A 89 1.55 -6.39 -4.41
CA ALA A 89 1.67 -4.95 -4.41
C ALA A 89 3.00 -4.49 -3.79
N ARG A 90 3.49 -5.17 -2.75
CA ARG A 90 4.81 -4.91 -2.13
C ARG A 90 5.96 -5.21 -3.10
N ILE A 91 5.89 -6.33 -3.82
CA ILE A 91 6.89 -6.70 -4.84
C ILE A 91 6.87 -5.67 -5.98
N ALA A 92 5.68 -5.26 -6.44
CA ALA A 92 5.54 -4.23 -7.46
C ALA A 92 6.11 -2.89 -7.01
N GLY A 93 5.88 -2.50 -5.76
CA GLY A 93 6.47 -1.30 -5.17
C GLY A 93 7.99 -1.36 -5.11
N LEU A 94 8.54 -2.46 -4.59
CA LEU A 94 9.99 -2.68 -4.55
C LEU A 94 10.60 -2.66 -5.96
N LYS A 95 9.97 -3.30 -6.94
CA LYS A 95 10.42 -3.28 -8.33
C LYS A 95 10.40 -1.86 -8.93
N GLY A 96 9.36 -1.08 -8.61
CA GLY A 96 9.27 0.34 -9.00
C GLY A 96 10.36 1.22 -8.40
N GLU A 97 10.94 0.83 -7.26
CA GLU A 97 12.13 1.47 -6.70
C GLU A 97 13.44 0.99 -7.36
N ILE A 98 13.50 -0.27 -7.80
CA ILE A 98 14.70 -0.91 -8.37
C ILE A 98 14.92 -0.55 -9.85
N ASP A 99 13.88 -0.26 -10.64
CA ASP A 99 14.00 0.19 -12.04
C ASP A 99 14.59 1.60 -12.21
N LEU A 100 15.11 2.22 -11.13
CA LEU A 100 16.05 3.35 -11.23
C LEU A 100 17.44 2.79 -11.58
N PRO A 101 18.18 3.40 -12.53
CA PRO A 101 19.54 2.97 -12.79
C PRO A 101 20.32 3.05 -11.47
N VAL A 102 21.04 1.97 -11.18
CA VAL A 102 22.01 1.75 -10.09
C VAL A 102 23.14 2.79 -10.05
N ALA A 103 22.98 3.95 -10.69
CA ALA A 103 23.96 5.02 -10.79
C ALA A 103 23.78 6.16 -9.77
N GLN A 104 22.70 6.21 -8.96
CA GLN A 104 22.45 7.36 -8.06
C GLN A 104 22.02 7.07 -6.61
N LYS A 105 22.05 5.82 -6.14
CA LYS A 105 21.88 5.51 -4.70
C LYS A 105 23.21 5.03 -4.10
N ALA A 106 24.25 5.85 -4.26
CA ALA A 106 25.46 5.80 -3.46
C ALA A 106 25.73 7.18 -2.84
N ASP A 107 24.69 7.88 -2.40
CA ASP A 107 24.85 8.92 -1.40
C ASP A 107 23.53 9.18 -0.68
N SER A 108 23.63 9.61 0.58
CA SER A 108 22.55 10.03 1.49
C SER A 108 21.83 8.94 2.31
N SER A 109 22.56 8.50 3.33
CA SER A 109 22.09 8.12 4.68
C SER A 109 20.73 8.69 5.11
N ILE A 110 19.68 7.85 5.27
CA ILE A 110 18.66 7.94 6.33
C ILE A 110 18.29 6.51 6.78
N LYS A 111 18.27 6.32 8.10
CA LYS A 111 18.20 5.06 8.86
C LYS A 111 17.00 4.14 8.54
N PRO A 112 17.19 2.80 8.62
CA PRO A 112 16.08 1.84 8.58
C PRO A 112 15.31 1.96 9.89
N THR A 113 14.16 2.64 9.86
CA THR A 113 13.26 2.66 11.02
C THR A 113 12.41 1.40 10.95
N GLU A 114 12.72 0.51 11.88
CA GLU A 114 12.07 -0.73 12.20
C GLU A 114 10.54 -0.63 12.10
N LEU A 115 9.94 -1.49 11.26
CA LEU A 115 8.56 -1.90 11.46
C LEU A 115 8.49 -2.59 12.83
N PRO A 116 7.69 -2.11 13.80
CA PRO A 116 7.33 -2.95 14.92
C PRO A 116 6.33 -3.98 14.40
N LEU A 117 6.81 -5.19 14.13
CA LEU A 117 5.94 -6.36 14.10
C LEU A 117 5.43 -6.59 15.54
N PRO A 118 4.12 -6.78 15.77
CA PRO A 118 3.66 -7.29 17.04
C PRO A 118 4.12 -8.75 17.15
N VAL A 119 5.18 -8.97 17.91
CA VAL A 119 5.60 -10.30 18.36
C VAL A 119 4.54 -10.81 19.34
N ASP A 120 3.95 -11.96 19.00
CA ASP A 120 3.08 -12.74 19.87
C ASP A 120 3.71 -12.90 21.27
N ILE A 121 3.08 -12.30 22.27
CA ILE A 121 3.39 -12.56 23.68
C ILE A 121 2.69 -13.88 24.02
N ARG A 122 3.40 -15.01 23.91
CA ARG A 122 3.08 -16.21 24.70
C ARG A 122 3.97 -16.23 25.93
N LYS A 123 3.29 -16.00 27.05
CA LYS A 123 3.73 -15.90 28.43
C LYS A 123 4.43 -17.17 28.91
N GLU A 124 5.51 -16.97 29.65
CA GLU A 124 6.33 -17.94 30.38
C GLU A 124 5.55 -18.92 31.27
N SER A 125 6.16 -20.09 31.46
CA SER A 125 6.35 -20.72 32.78
C SER A 125 7.57 -21.63 32.72
#